data_AF-A0A2V8CTY4-F1
#
_entry.id   AF-A0A2V8CTY4-F1
#
_cell.length_a   1.000
_cell.length_b   1.000
_cell.length_c   1.000
_cell.angle_alpha   90.00
_cell.angle_beta   90.00
_cell.angle_gamma   90.00
#
_symmetry.space_group_name_H-M   'P 1'
#
loop_
_entity.id
_entity.type
_entity.pdbx_description
1 polymer ?
#
loop_
_entity_poly.entity_id
_entity_poly.type
_entity_poly.pdbx_seq_one_letter_code
_entity_poly.pdbx_strand_id
1 'polypeptide(L)'
;LESMHYGWSFGCMFERGGKPYKVDYAAMARACGARGVMIESSRELGPALSEALAANVPTVIQAPMENAPTPTPGHWNINDIYRKGQ
;
A
#
# COMPACT_ATOMS: atom_id res chain seq x y z
N LEU A 1 -0.93 14.79 -4.26
CA LEU A 1 -1.94 15.72 -4.79
C LEU A 1 -2.60 16.54 -3.68
N GLU A 2 -3.41 15.92 -2.81
CA GLU A 2 -4.18 16.62 -1.77
C GLU A 2 -3.29 17.30 -0.73
N SER A 3 -2.33 16.55 -0.17
CA SER A 3 -1.35 17.11 0.76
C SER A 3 -0.53 18.24 0.13
N MET A 4 -0.18 18.12 -1.15
CA MET A 4 0.58 19.15 -1.88
C MET A 4 -0.23 20.44 -2.10
N HIS A 5 -1.54 20.37 -2.35
CA HIS A 5 -2.37 21.53 -2.67
C HIS A 5 -3.14 22.10 -1.48
N TYR A 6 -3.53 21.26 -0.51
CA TYR A 6 -4.42 21.63 0.59
C TYR A 6 -3.81 21.39 1.97
N GLY A 7 -2.61 20.79 2.06
CA GLY A 7 -1.91 20.53 3.32
C GLY A 7 -2.54 19.44 4.19
N TRP A 8 -3.56 18.75 3.68
CA TRP A 8 -4.34 17.74 4.41
C TRP A 8 -4.35 16.45 3.61
N SER A 9 -4.40 15.31 4.29
CA SER A 9 -4.53 13.98 3.67
C SER A 9 -5.88 13.37 4.04
N PHE A 10 -6.61 12.86 3.06
CA PHE A 10 -7.88 12.17 3.28
C PHE A 10 -7.77 10.69 2.90
N GLY A 11 -8.54 9.82 3.55
CA GLY A 11 -8.64 8.40 3.18
C GLY A 11 -7.67 7.47 3.92
N CYS A 12 -6.56 7.09 3.27
CA CYS A 12 -5.79 5.89 3.64
C CYS A 12 -4.59 6.12 4.57
N MET A 13 -4.40 7.33 5.10
CA MET A 13 -3.35 7.64 6.07
C MET A 13 -3.93 7.49 7.48
N PHE A 14 -3.50 6.44 8.19
CA PHE A 14 -3.94 6.17 9.56
C PHE A 14 -2.81 6.48 10.53
N GLU A 15 -3.16 7.00 11.71
CA GLU A 15 -2.23 7.22 12.80
C GLU A 15 -2.68 6.52 14.08
N ARG A 16 -1.71 6.07 14.86
CA ARG A 16 -1.92 5.55 16.21
C ARG A 16 -0.87 6.15 17.15
N GLY A 17 -1.30 7.00 18.07
CA GLY A 17 -0.40 7.70 18.99
C GLY A 17 0.56 8.66 18.28
N GLY A 18 0.08 9.37 17.26
CA GLY A 18 0.88 10.33 16.48
C GLY A 18 1.94 9.71 15.58
N LYS A 19 1.84 8.40 15.32
CA LYS A 19 2.73 7.67 14.41
C LYS A 19 1.93 7.03 13.28
N PRO A 20 2.46 6.98 12.05
CA PRO A 20 1.85 6.25 10.95
C PRO A 20 1.54 4.80 11.35
N TYR A 21 0.31 4.39 11.09
CA TYR A 21 -0.19 3.08 11.40
C TYR A 21 -0.45 2.32 10.11
N LYS A 22 0.05 1.08 10.06
CA LYS A 22 -0.26 0.11 9.02
C LYS A 22 -0.89 -1.12 9.67
N VAL A 23 -1.92 -1.67 9.03
CA VAL A 23 -2.52 -2.93 9.44
C VAL A 23 -1.59 -4.08 9.03
N ASP A 24 -1.39 -5.04 9.93
CA ASP A 24 -0.68 -6.29 9.63
C ASP A 24 -1.67 -7.34 9.12
N TYR A 25 -1.94 -7.30 7.81
CA TYR A 25 -2.82 -8.25 7.13
C TYR A 25 -2.23 -9.66 7.10
N ALA A 26 -0.90 -9.79 7.09
CA ALA A 26 -0.24 -11.08 7.20
C ALA A 26 -0.50 -11.74 8.57
N ALA A 27 -0.45 -10.98 9.66
CA ALA A 27 -0.85 -11.46 10.98
C ALA A 27 -2.34 -11.83 11.04
N MET A 28 -3.23 -11.02 10.45
CA MET A 28 -4.65 -11.36 10.36
C MET A 28 -4.90 -12.68 9.63
N ALA A 29 -4.23 -12.90 8.48
CA ALA A 29 -4.32 -14.16 7.75
C ALA A 29 -3.92 -15.35 8.62
N ARG A 30 -2.79 -15.24 9.34
CA ARG A 30 -2.34 -16.28 10.28
C ARG A 30 -3.35 -16.55 11.39
N ALA A 31 -3.96 -15.51 11.96
CA ALA A 31 -5.00 -15.65 12.97
C ALA A 31 -6.26 -16.36 12.46
N CYS A 32 -6.55 -16.25 11.15
CA CYS A 32 -7.66 -16.94 10.49
C CYS A 32 -7.29 -18.33 9.94
N GLY A 33 -6.10 -18.87 10.25
CA GLY A 33 -5.65 -20.17 9.77
C GLY A 33 -5.14 -20.21 8.33
N ALA A 34 -5.00 -19.05 7.69
CA ALA A 34 -4.36 -18.90 6.38
C ALA A 34 -2.85 -18.67 6.50
N ARG A 35 -2.12 -18.86 5.41
CA ARG A 35 -0.71 -18.45 5.34
C ARG A 35 -0.64 -16.93 5.20
N GLY A 36 0.11 -16.26 6.07
CA GLY A 36 0.34 -14.83 6.00
C GLY A 36 1.83 -14.52 5.92
N VAL A 37 2.23 -13.82 4.86
CA VAL A 37 3.62 -13.42 4.59
C VAL A 37 3.67 -11.91 4.40
N MET A 38 4.60 -11.24 5.08
CA MET A 38 4.93 -9.85 4.83
C MET A 38 6.28 -9.80 4.13
N ILE A 39 6.33 -9.23 2.93
CA ILE A 39 7.60 -9.03 2.21
C ILE A 39 8.18 -7.65 2.54
N GLU A 40 9.50 -7.56 2.59
CA GLU A 40 10.22 -6.31 2.87
C GLU A 40 10.85 -5.71 1.61
N SER A 41 10.97 -6.49 0.53
CA SER A 41 11.53 -6.04 -0.74
C SER A 41 10.80 -6.61 -1.95
N SER A 42 10.92 -5.92 -3.09
CA SER A 42 10.34 -6.36 -4.36
C SER A 42 10.90 -7.69 -4.86
N ARG A 43 12.15 -8.04 -4.50
CA ARG A 43 12.79 -9.31 -4.87
C ARG A 43 12.13 -10.51 -4.22
N GLU A 44 11.52 -10.34 -3.05
CA GLU A 44 10.85 -11.41 -2.30
C GLU A 44 9.50 -11.79 -2.89
N LEU A 45 8.90 -10.94 -3.74
CA LEU A 45 7.58 -11.20 -4.29
C LEU A 45 7.52 -12.49 -5.12
N GLY A 46 8.53 -12.74 -5.97
CA GLY A 46 8.60 -13.94 -6.82
C GLY A 46 8.64 -15.24 -6.01
N PRO A 47 9.61 -15.39 -5.07
CA PRO A 47 9.66 -16.52 -4.16
C PRO A 47 8.37 -16.69 -3.33
N ALA A 48 7.86 -15.61 -2.72
CA ALA A 48 6.66 -15.65 -1.90
C ALA A 48 5.42 -16.13 -2.69
N LEU A 49 5.29 -15.70 -3.94
CA LEU A 49 4.21 -16.15 -4.83
C LEU A 49 4.36 -17.63 -5.20
N SER A 50 5.58 -18.07 -5.48
CA SER A 50 5.85 -19.48 -5.82
C SER A 50 5.50 -20.41 -4.65
N GLU A 51 5.89 -20.03 -3.43
CA GLU A 51 5.54 -20.76 -2.21
C GLU A 51 4.04 -20.73 -1.93
N ALA A 52 3.38 -19.59 -2.14
CA ALA A 52 1.94 -19.45 -1.94
C ALA A 52 1.14 -20.41 -2.85
N LEU A 53 1.54 -20.52 -4.12
CA LEU A 53 0.92 -21.43 -5.09
C LEU A 53 1.15 -22.89 -4.72
N ALA A 54 2.29 -23.23 -4.12
CA ALA A 54 2.61 -24.59 -3.67
C ALA A 54 1.95 -24.97 -2.32
N ALA A 55 1.60 -23.99 -1.47
CA ALA A 55 1.18 -24.23 -0.09
C ALA A 55 -0.20 -24.91 0.07
N ASN A 56 -1.00 -25.02 -0.99
CA ASN A 56 -2.36 -25.60 -1.01
C ASN A 56 -3.27 -25.09 0.13
N VAL A 57 -3.03 -23.86 0.60
CA VAL A 57 -3.82 -23.16 1.61
C VAL A 57 -4.00 -21.70 1.18
N PRO A 58 -5.09 -21.02 1.58
CA PRO A 58 -5.25 -19.59 1.34
C PRO A 58 -4.02 -18.84 1.83
N THR A 59 -3.47 -17.97 0.99
CA THR A 59 -2.27 -17.20 1.31
C THR A 59 -2.50 -15.72 1.08
N VAL A 60 -2.13 -14.91 2.07
CA VAL A 60 -2.05 -13.44 1.97
C VAL A 60 -0.58 -13.05 1.95
N ILE A 61 -0.17 -12.36 0.88
CA ILE A 61 1.15 -11.74 0.76
C ILE A 61 0.95 -10.22 0.91
N GLN A 62 1.43 -9.66 2.01
CA GLN A 62 1.42 -8.23 2.26
C GLN A 62 2.68 -7.60 1.67
N ALA A 63 2.50 -6.80 0.62
CA ALA A 63 3.54 -6.03 -0.04
C ALA A 63 3.40 -4.53 0.33
N PRO A 64 4.28 -3.97 1.17
CA PRO A 64 4.28 -2.54 1.44
C PRO A 64 4.55 -1.76 0.16
N MET A 65 3.69 -0.78 -0.13
CA MET A 65 3.89 0.14 -1.26
C MET A 65 4.25 1.52 -0.74
N GLU A 66 5.21 2.16 -1.40
CA GLU A 66 5.47 3.57 -1.20
C GLU A 66 4.35 4.38 -1.87
N ASN A 67 3.91 5.45 -1.20
CA ASN A 67 3.00 6.42 -1.80
C ASN A 67 3.80 7.35 -2.72
N ALA A 68 4.26 6.79 -3.84
CA ALA A 68 4.98 7.51 -4.88
C ALA A 68 3.99 8.16 -5.86
N PRO A 69 4.30 9.34 -6.42
CA PRO A 69 3.47 9.96 -7.44
C PRO A 69 3.37 9.02 -8.65
N THR A 70 2.14 8.74 -9.08
CA THR A 70 1.90 7.93 -10.27
C THR A 70 2.52 8.62 -11.48
N PRO A 71 3.51 8.02 -12.16
CA PRO A 71 4.01 8.56 -13.41
C PRO A 71 2.84 8.55 -14.40
N THR A 72 2.40 9.73 -14.80
CA THR A 72 1.29 9.90 -15.74
C THR A 72 1.92 10.22 -17.10
N PRO A 73 2.20 9.22 -17.97
CA PRO A 73 2.65 9.50 -19.32
C PRO A 73 1.48 10.10 -20.11
N GLY A 74 1.44 11.43 -20.19
CA GLY A 74 0.41 12.17 -20.91
C GLY A 74 0.50 13.67 -20.65
N HIS A 75 -0.13 14.47 -21.52
CA HIS A 75 -0.22 15.93 -21.36
C HIS A 75 -1.26 16.36 -20.29
N TRP A 76 -1.88 15.39 -19.62
CA TRP A 76 -2.90 15.59 -18.58
C TRP A 76 -2.27 15.42 -17.21
N ASN A 77 -1.76 16.52 -16.64
CA ASN A 77 -1.31 16.56 -15.26
C ASN A 77 -2.45 17.10 -14.38
N ILE A 78 -2.97 16.27 -13.50
CA ILE A 78 -4.08 16.63 -12.61
C ILE A 78 -3.74 17.83 -11.71
N ASN A 79 -2.45 18.03 -11.39
CA ASN A 79 -2.00 19.19 -10.61
C ASN A 79 -2.18 20.53 -11.39
N ASP A 80 -2.30 20.51 -12.72
CA ASP A 80 -2.55 21.72 -13.51
C ASP A 80 -4.02 22.19 -13.41
N ILE A 81 -4.92 21.27 -13.03
CA ILE A 81 -6.37 21.49 -12.93
C ILE A 81 -6.75 21.93 -11.51
N TYR A 82 -6.16 21.30 -10.49
CA TYR A 82 -6.43 21.63 -9.09
C TYR A 82 -5.68 22.90 -8.67
N ARG A 83 -6.39 24.02 -8.62
CA ARG A 83 -5.90 25.28 -8.02
C ARG A 83 -6.57 25.48 -6.66
N LYS A 84 -5.86 26.10 -5.71
CA LYS A 84 -6.52 26.67 -4.52
C LYS A 84 -7.55 27.69 -5.03
N GLY A 85 -8.81 27.52 -4.62
CA GLY A 85 -9.84 28.53 -4.90
C GLY A 85 -9.35 29.88 -4.37
N GLN A 86 -9.36 30.90 -5.22
CA GLN A 86 -9.19 32.28 -4.78
C GLN A 86 -10.43 32.74 -4.03
#